data_AF-A0A073CJ44-F1
#
_entry.id   AF-A0A073CJ44-F1
#
_cell.length_a   1.000
_cell.length_b   1.000
_cell.length_c   1.000
_cell.angle_alpha   90.00
_cell.angle_beta   90.00
_cell.angle_gamma   90.00
#
_symmetry.space_group_name_H-M   'P 1'
#
loop_
_entity.id
_entity.type
_entity.pdbx_description
1 polymer ?
#
loop_
_entity_poly.entity_id
_entity_poly.type
_entity_poly.pdbx_seq_one_letter_code
_entity_poly.pdbx_strand_id
1 'polypeptide(L)' 'MIKSGGVAFALINDSGLLLNQPPVFPYPNHWVALLGEIQINQNSNLIHFNVYTWGQEMQITVDLTTFKTYFWEVVTGI' A
#
# COMPACT_ATOMS: atom_id res chain seq x y z
N MET A 1 8.44 8.78 -7.91
CA MET A 1 8.81 9.80 -6.93
C MET A 1 7.68 10.80 -6.73
N ILE A 2 7.13 10.92 -5.51
CA ILE A 2 6.18 11.99 -5.15
C ILE A 2 7.01 13.28 -5.00
N LYS A 3 6.66 14.36 -5.71
CA LYS A 3 7.39 15.64 -5.63
C LYS A 3 7.24 16.25 -4.24
N SER A 4 8.20 17.07 -3.79
CA SER A 4 8.05 17.85 -2.56
C SER A 4 6.78 18.70 -2.62
N GLY A 5 5.87 18.51 -1.65
CA GLY A 5 4.54 19.12 -1.61
C GLY A 5 3.41 18.29 -2.23
N GLY A 6 3.73 17.24 -2.99
CA GLY A 6 2.74 16.31 -3.56
C GLY A 6 2.25 15.28 -2.56
N VAL A 7 1.08 14.72 -2.81
CA VAL A 7 0.45 13.66 -2.00
C VAL A 7 0.06 12.49 -2.89
N ALA A 8 0.17 11.27 -2.35
CA ALA A 8 -0.39 10.08 -2.97
C ALA A 8 -1.16 9.28 -1.93
N PHE A 9 -2.44 9.03 -2.20
CA PHE A 9 -3.28 8.17 -1.37
C PHE A 9 -3.56 6.88 -2.12
N ALA A 10 -3.35 5.75 -1.46
CA ALA A 10 -3.65 4.43 -1.98
C ALA A 10 -4.95 3.89 -1.38
N LEU A 11 -5.82 3.38 -2.24
CA LEU A 11 -7.02 2.64 -1.86
C LEU A 11 -6.66 1.16 -1.74
N ILE A 12 -6.89 0.60 -0.55
CA ILE A 12 -6.45 -0.75 -0.20
C ILE A 12 -7.55 -1.54 0.49
N ASN A 13 -7.34 -2.83 0.61
CA ASN A 13 -7.95 -3.65 1.65
C ASN A 13 -6.99 -3.74 2.85
N ASP A 14 -7.37 -3.17 3.99
CA ASP A 14 -6.50 -3.08 5.18
C ASP A 14 -6.16 -4.45 5.77
N SER A 15 -7.14 -5.34 5.85
CA SER A 15 -7.03 -6.66 6.47
C SER A 15 -6.05 -7.51 5.66
N GLY A 16 -6.20 -7.53 4.34
CA GLY A 16 -5.32 -8.26 3.44
C GLY A 16 -3.93 -7.66 3.35
N LEU A 17 -3.81 -6.33 3.22
CA LEU A 17 -2.52 -5.70 2.94
C LEU A 17 -1.71 -5.37 4.19
N LEU A 18 -2.34 -4.85 5.25
CA LEU A 18 -1.65 -4.36 6.45
C LEU A 18 -1.59 -5.42 7.55
N LEU A 19 -2.62 -6.25 7.67
CA LEU A 19 -2.73 -7.26 8.73
C LEU A 19 -2.38 -8.67 8.25
N ASN A 20 -2.26 -8.89 6.94
CA ASN A 20 -2.06 -10.20 6.32
C ASN A 20 -3.13 -11.22 6.75
N GLN A 21 -4.39 -10.77 6.74
CA GLN A 21 -5.56 -11.56 7.15
C GLN A 21 -6.57 -11.63 5.99
N PRO A 22 -7.28 -12.77 5.84
CA PRO A 22 -8.36 -12.87 4.87
C PRO A 22 -9.43 -11.81 5.16
N PRO A 23 -9.76 -10.94 4.20
CA PRO A 23 -10.75 -9.91 4.44
C PRO A 23 -12.16 -10.50 4.49
N VAL A 24 -13.01 -9.89 5.30
CA VAL A 24 -14.43 -10.24 5.39
C VAL A 24 -15.14 -9.96 4.05
N PHE A 25 -14.74 -8.89 3.36
CA PHE A 25 -15.25 -8.51 2.04
C PHE A 25 -14.10 -8.34 1.05
N PRO A 26 -14.20 -8.87 -0.19
CA PRO A 26 -13.13 -8.84 -1.18
C PRO A 26 -13.08 -7.50 -1.95
N TYR A 27 -13.24 -6.38 -1.24
CA TYR A 27 -13.28 -5.03 -1.78
C TYR A 27 -12.34 -4.12 -0.99
N PRO A 28 -11.87 -3.00 -1.57
CA PRO A 28 -11.09 -2.05 -0.81
C PRO A 28 -11.98 -1.34 0.21
N ASN A 29 -11.41 -1.03 1.37
CA ASN A 29 -12.13 -0.50 2.52
C ASN A 29 -11.38 0.62 3.23
N HIS A 30 -10.15 0.94 2.81
CA HIS A 30 -9.30 1.87 3.54
C HIS A 30 -8.39 2.68 2.64
N TRP A 31 -8.17 3.93 3.01
CA TRP A 31 -7.22 4.84 2.35
C TRP A 31 -5.99 5.03 3.21
N VAL A 32 -4.81 4.96 2.60
CA VAL A 32 -3.52 5.20 3.27
C VAL A 32 -2.72 6.23 2.50
N ALA A 33 -1.93 7.05 3.20
CA ALA A 33 -0.98 7.93 2.54
C ALA A 33 0.29 7.13 2.19
N LEU A 34 0.73 7.18 0.94
CA LEU A 34 2.04 6.65 0.54
C LEU A 34 3.12 7.64 0.92
N LEU A 35 4.06 7.22 1.76
CA LEU A 35 5.11 8.10 2.29
C LEU A 35 6.40 8.05 1.47
N GLY A 36 6.61 7.00 0.69
CA GLY A 36 7.87 6.75 0.00
C GLY A 36 7.69 5.97 -1.29
N GLU A 37 8.83 5.65 -1.90
CA GLU A 37 8.84 4.91 -3.16
C GLU A 37 8.52 3.43 -2.94
N ILE A 38 7.78 2.86 -3.90
CA ILE A 38 7.53 1.42 -3.96
C ILE A 38 8.76 0.77 -4.57
N GLN A 39 9.44 -0.06 -3.78
CA GLN A 39 10.59 -0.84 -4.22
C GLN A 39 10.13 -2.25 -4.58
N ILE A 40 10.41 -2.67 -5.81
CA ILE A 40 10.05 -4.00 -6.31
C ILE A 40 11.34 -4.80 -6.46
N ASN A 41 11.50 -5.86 -5.66
CA ASN A 41 12.58 -6.82 -5.80
C ASN A 41 12.12 -7.97 -6.71
N GLN A 42 12.58 -7.97 -7.95
CA GLN A 42 12.21 -8.98 -8.95
C GLN A 42 12.74 -10.38 -8.63
N ASN A 43 13.86 -10.48 -7.91
CA ASN A 43 14.47 -11.77 -7.57
C ASN A 43 13.70 -12.50 -6.45
N SER A 44 13.23 -11.75 -5.45
CA SER A 44 12.46 -12.30 -4.33
C SER A 44 10.94 -12.18 -4.52
N ASN A 45 10.48 -11.52 -5.59
CA ASN A 45 9.07 -11.20 -5.84
C ASN A 45 8.41 -10.43 -4.67
N LEU A 46 9.20 -9.63 -3.94
CA LEU A 46 8.73 -8.83 -2.81
C LEU A 46 8.63 -7.36 -3.21
N ILE A 47 7.63 -6.70 -2.64
CA ILE A 47 7.35 -5.28 -2.80
C ILE A 47 7.42 -4.63 -1.44
N HIS A 48 8.23 -3.58 -1.33
CA HIS A 48 8.47 -2.83 -0.09
C HIS A 48 8.03 -1.38 -0.26
N PHE A 49 7.27 -0.86 0.69
CA PHE A 49 6.82 0.54 0.69
C PHE A 49 6.40 0.99 2.09
N ASN A 50 6.37 2.30 2.31
CA ASN A 50 5.94 2.90 3.57
C ASN A 50 4.61 3.62 3.40
N VAL A 51 3.72 3.43 4.37
CA VAL A 51 2.43 4.11 4.43
C VAL A 51 2.24 4.80 5.76
N TYR A 52 1.43 5.85 5.78
CA TYR A 52 0.87 6.42 7.01
C TYR A 52 -0.60 6.05 7.10
N THR A 53 -0.97 5.43 8.21
CA THR A 53 -2.33 4.99 8.50
C THR A 53 -2.51 4.87 10.01
N TRP A 54 -3.74 5.09 10.49
CA TRP A 54 -4.08 4.97 11.92
C TRP A 54 -3.15 5.75 12.88
N GLY A 55 -2.64 6.91 12.43
CA GLY A 55 -1.79 7.76 13.24
C GLY A 55 -0.32 7.32 13.35
N GLN A 56 0.13 6.37 12.52
CA GLN A 56 1.50 5.88 12.54
C GLN A 56 2.03 5.54 11.14
N GLU A 57 3.36 5.52 11.02
CA GLU A 57 4.05 4.98 9.85
C GLU A 57 4.14 3.45 9.93
N MET A 58 3.90 2.79 8.80
CA MET A 58 4.02 1.34 8.66
C MET A 58 4.86 1.00 7.44
N GLN A 59 5.89 0.18 7.63
CA GLN A 59 6.62 -0.43 6.54
C GLN A 59 5.94 -1.73 6.13
N ILE A 60 5.56 -1.84 4.86
CA ILE A 60 4.87 -2.99 4.30
C ILE A 60 5.84 -3.76 3.42
N THR A 61 5.86 -5.09 3.59
CA THR A 61 6.59 -6.03 2.74
C THR A 61 5.64 -7.16 2.37
N VAL A 62 5.29 -7.26 1.09
CA VAL A 62 4.33 -8.25 0.59
C VAL A 62 4.83 -8.84 -0.72
N ASP A 63 4.32 -10.02 -1.07
CA ASP A 63 4.55 -10.56 -2.41
C ASP A 63 3.68 -9.87 -3.48
N LEU A 64 4.01 -10.11 -4.74
CA LEU A 64 3.29 -9.55 -5.88
C LEU A 64 1.80 -9.94 -5.91
N THR A 65 1.45 -11.14 -5.44
CA THR A 65 0.07 -11.64 -5.44
C THR A 65 -0.76 -10.82 -4.46
N THR A 66 -0.30 -10.73 -3.22
CA THR A 66 -0.90 -9.96 -2.12
C THR A 66 -1.04 -8.49 -2.52
N PHE A 67 0.00 -7.91 -3.11
CA PHE A 67 -0.05 -6.54 -3.61
C PHE A 67 -1.16 -6.37 -4.66
N LYS A 68 -1.19 -7.20 -5.71
CA LYS A 68 -2.22 -7.12 -6.76
C LYS A 68 -3.65 -7.36 -6.25
N THR A 69 -3.81 -8.17 -5.21
CA THR A 69 -5.12 -8.49 -4.65
C THR A 69 -5.64 -7.37 -3.75
N TYR A 70 -4.78 -6.73 -2.96
CA TYR A 70 -5.21 -5.82 -1.89
C TYR A 70 -4.82 -4.35 -2.08
N PHE A 71 -4.06 -4.02 -3.12
CA PHE A 71 -3.72 -2.65 -3.51
C PHE A 71 -4.42 -2.27 -4.81
N TRP A 72 -5.41 -1.39 -4.75
CA TRP A 72 -6.40 -1.22 -5.83
C TRP A 72 -6.15 0.00 -6.70
N GLU A 73 -6.00 1.17 -6.09
CA GLU A 73 -5.89 2.42 -6.83
C GLU A 73 -4.98 3.40 -6.09
N VAL A 74 -4.38 4.33 -6.81
CA VAL A 74 -3.63 5.45 -6.24
C VAL A 74 -4.14 6.74 -6.85
N VAL A 75 -4.52 7.68 -6.00
CA VAL A 75 -4.83 9.06 -6.38
C VAL A 75 -3.67 9.95 -5.97
N THR A 76 -3.16 10.74 -6.91
CA THR A 76 -2.04 11.65 -6.69
C THR A 76 -2.47 13.11 -6.87
N GLY A 77 -1.97 13.99 -6.02
CA GLY A 77 -2.13 15.44 -6.14
C GLY A 77 -0.78 16.15 -6.12
N ILE A 78 -0.71 17.31 -6.79
CA ILE A 78 0.43 18.22 -6.82
C ILE A 78 0.04 19.59 -6.30
#